data_AF-A0A930MLR5-F1
#
_entry.id   AF-A0A930MLR5-F1
#
_cell.length_a   1.000
_cell.length_b   1.000
_cell.length_c   1.000
_cell.angle_alpha   90.00
_cell.angle_beta   90.00
_cell.angle_gamma   90.00
#
_symmetry.space_group_name_H-M   'P 1'
#
loop_
_entity.id
_entity.type
_entity.pdbx_description
1 polymer ?
#
loop_
_entity_poly.entity_id
_entity_poly.type
_entity_poly.pdbx_seq_one_letter_code
_entity_poly.pdbx_strand_id
1 'polypeptide(L)'
;KYPDLPDFYAQRGMILCGLIRYPEAAECLRTALYKFDHGFSEIHDSSFFNPVVAARVAARLAQIDTHLGNEAQAKHWQERERAYMQGNAADIGEDIRISACYIVRDDAVHLKKSIESLRDAVDELIVVDTGSRDDTVGAAKACGAIVHEVIWADDFAAPRNAALSHATGDWIVFIDADEYFSDETKGNLRTAITTADAEGTEVLLIPWHNIDEVTGEVLLDSYAPRIFRRRTGRCYVGRIHEELRDTDGTVPKTNAVAPALLTLVHTGYSAVLTREKGERNLRILLAELDTTAEPERIWGYLAETYDNLGDAYHAEQYA
;
A
#
# COMPACT_ATOMS: atom_id res chain seq x y z
N LYS A 1 29.80 -3.53 -22.31
CA LYS A 1 29.43 -2.12 -22.58
C LYS A 1 28.37 -1.78 -21.53
N TYR A 2 28.64 -0.85 -20.61
CA TYR A 2 27.64 -0.50 -19.58
C TYR A 2 26.42 0.13 -20.26
N PRO A 3 25.18 -0.20 -19.84
CA PRO A 3 23.98 0.41 -20.39
C PRO A 3 23.95 1.90 -20.08
N ASP A 4 23.31 2.70 -20.92
CA ASP A 4 23.26 4.17 -20.76
C ASP A 4 22.18 4.62 -19.75
N LEU A 5 21.52 3.66 -19.09
CA LEU A 5 20.42 3.90 -18.17
C LEU A 5 20.90 4.36 -16.79
N PRO A 6 20.36 5.45 -16.22
CA PRO A 6 20.71 5.89 -14.86
C PRO A 6 20.40 4.84 -13.79
N ASP A 7 19.34 4.03 -13.97
CA ASP A 7 18.91 2.95 -13.06
C ASP A 7 20.04 1.96 -12.77
N PHE A 8 20.77 1.56 -13.81
CA PHE A 8 21.87 0.60 -13.70
C PHE A 8 22.97 1.12 -12.77
N TYR A 9 23.34 2.40 -12.93
CA TYR A 9 24.39 3.02 -12.12
C TYR A 9 23.92 3.25 -10.69
N ALA A 10 22.65 3.60 -10.49
CA ALA A 10 22.08 3.77 -9.17
C ALA A 10 22.04 2.45 -8.40
N GLN A 11 21.53 1.38 -9.02
CA GLN A 11 21.48 0.05 -8.43
C GLN A 11 22.89 -0.47 -8.10
N ARG A 12 23.84 -0.34 -9.04
CA ARG A 12 25.23 -0.72 -8.79
C ARG A 12 25.86 0.09 -7.66
N GLY A 13 25.57 1.39 -7.58
CA GLY A 13 26.03 2.26 -6.50
C GLY A 13 25.51 1.80 -5.14
N MET A 14 24.22 1.49 -5.03
CA MET A 14 23.62 0.97 -3.80
C MET A 14 24.22 -0.37 -3.36
N ILE A 15 24.48 -1.30 -4.30
CA ILE A 15 25.14 -2.58 -4.01
C ILE A 15 26.56 -2.33 -3.45
N LEU A 16 27.31 -1.40 -4.05
CA LEU A 16 28.66 -1.07 -3.59
C LEU A 16 28.67 -0.42 -2.19
N CYS A 17 27.63 0.36 -1.84
CA CYS A 17 27.44 0.83 -0.46
C CYS A 17 27.33 -0.33 0.52
N GLY A 18 26.52 -1.35 0.21
CA GLY A 18 26.38 -2.56 1.03
C GLY A 18 27.68 -3.35 1.19
N LEU A 19 28.58 -3.26 0.20
CA LEU A 19 29.92 -3.86 0.23
C LEU A 19 30.99 -2.94 0.87
N ILE A 20 30.61 -1.80 1.45
CA ILE A 20 31.52 -0.84 2.12
C ILE A 20 32.55 -0.26 1.12
N ARG A 21 32.21 -0.24 -0.18
CA ARG A 21 33.04 0.31 -1.27
C ARG A 21 32.62 1.73 -1.62
N TYR A 22 32.69 2.62 -0.63
CA TYR A 22 32.11 3.95 -0.70
C TYR A 22 32.65 4.84 -1.85
N PRO A 23 33.95 4.85 -2.17
CA PRO A 23 34.45 5.64 -3.30
C PRO A 23 33.87 5.21 -4.64
N GLU A 24 33.81 3.89 -4.90
CA GLU A 24 33.25 3.35 -6.15
C GLU A 24 31.72 3.47 -6.19
N ALA A 25 31.07 3.34 -5.03
CA ALA A 25 29.64 3.60 -4.89
C ALA A 25 29.32 5.05 -5.27
N ALA A 26 30.06 6.01 -4.74
CA ALA A 26 29.86 7.42 -5.04
C ALA A 26 30.06 7.75 -6.53
N GLU A 27 31.05 7.12 -7.19
CA GLU A 27 31.23 7.28 -8.64
C GLU A 27 30.02 6.78 -9.44
N CYS A 28 29.48 5.61 -9.08
CA CYS A 28 28.29 5.06 -9.74
C CYS A 28 27.07 5.96 -9.50
N LEU A 29 26.81 6.37 -8.25
CA LEU A 29 25.67 7.21 -7.90
C LEU A 29 25.75 8.59 -8.58
N ARG A 30 26.94 9.21 -8.65
CA ARG A 30 27.15 10.45 -9.41
C ARG A 30 26.87 10.27 -10.90
N THR A 31 27.28 9.14 -11.47
CA THR A 31 27.01 8.82 -12.87
C THR A 31 25.51 8.67 -13.13
N ALA A 32 24.77 8.07 -12.20
CA ALA A 32 23.31 7.97 -12.30
C ALA A 32 22.65 9.37 -12.32
N LEU A 33 23.02 10.25 -11.39
CA LEU A 33 22.48 11.62 -11.36
C LEU A 33 22.89 12.46 -12.57
N TYR A 34 24.13 12.32 -13.04
CA TYR A 34 24.58 13.02 -14.24
C TYR A 34 23.76 12.62 -15.46
N LYS A 35 23.51 11.32 -15.64
CA LYS A 35 22.69 10.77 -16.73
C LYS A 35 21.23 11.20 -16.62
N PHE A 36 20.70 11.24 -15.40
CA PHE A 36 19.38 11.79 -15.16
C PHE A 36 19.30 13.27 -15.57
N ASP A 37 20.24 14.10 -15.11
CA ASP A 37 20.20 15.55 -15.38
C ASP A 37 20.43 15.93 -16.85
N HIS A 38 21.21 15.12 -17.61
CA HIS A 38 21.66 15.46 -18.97
C HIS A 38 21.10 14.55 -20.07
N GLY A 39 20.42 13.45 -19.71
CA GLY A 39 19.86 12.47 -20.65
C GLY A 39 18.35 12.27 -20.54
N PHE A 40 17.67 13.00 -19.65
CA PHE A 40 16.25 12.81 -19.30
C PHE A 40 15.28 12.69 -20.50
N SER A 41 15.52 13.45 -21.57
CA SER A 41 14.61 13.48 -22.74
C SER A 41 14.69 12.26 -23.67
N GLU A 42 15.76 11.46 -23.61
CA GLU A 42 15.99 10.38 -24.60
C GLU A 42 15.66 8.98 -24.06
N ILE A 43 15.45 8.84 -22.74
CA ILE A 43 15.47 7.53 -22.05
C ILE A 43 14.15 7.23 -21.32
N HIS A 44 13.18 8.16 -21.33
CA HIS A 44 11.99 8.12 -20.47
C HIS A 44 11.13 6.85 -20.63
N ASP A 45 11.08 6.22 -21.81
CA ASP A 45 10.31 4.99 -22.05
C ASP A 45 10.95 3.71 -21.47
N SER A 46 12.20 3.78 -20.97
CA SER A 46 12.98 2.59 -20.56
C SER A 46 13.64 2.71 -19.19
N SER A 47 13.43 3.81 -18.47
CA SER A 47 14.05 4.13 -17.18
C SER A 47 12.97 4.45 -16.15
N PHE A 48 13.10 3.89 -14.95
CA PHE A 48 12.22 4.20 -13.81
C PHE A 48 12.83 5.32 -12.94
N PHE A 49 13.93 5.92 -13.40
CA PHE A 49 14.72 6.88 -12.66
C PHE A 49 14.10 8.28 -12.75
N ASN A 50 13.31 8.63 -11.75
CA ASN A 50 12.56 9.88 -11.66
C ASN A 50 13.17 10.85 -10.60
N PRO A 51 12.67 12.09 -10.46
CA PRO A 51 13.18 13.04 -9.47
C PRO A 51 13.22 12.52 -8.03
N VAL A 52 12.28 11.66 -7.63
CA VAL A 52 12.26 11.05 -6.29
C VAL A 52 13.39 10.05 -6.11
N VAL A 53 13.64 9.21 -7.12
CA VAL A 53 14.77 8.28 -7.12
C VAL A 53 16.10 9.06 -7.14
N ALA A 54 16.18 10.15 -7.91
CA ALA A 54 17.32 11.05 -7.92
C ALA A 54 17.56 11.70 -6.55
N ALA A 55 16.52 12.13 -5.85
CA ALA A 55 16.61 12.67 -4.49
C ALA A 55 17.19 11.63 -3.51
N ARG A 56 16.75 10.37 -3.57
CA ARG A 56 17.28 9.28 -2.73
C ARG A 56 18.75 8.98 -3.02
N VAL A 57 19.13 9.03 -4.30
CA VAL A 57 20.53 8.86 -4.70
C VAL A 57 21.39 10.03 -4.20
N ALA A 58 20.88 11.26 -4.26
CA ALA A 58 21.55 12.44 -3.70
C ALA A 58 21.67 12.33 -2.16
N ALA A 59 20.63 11.92 -1.46
CA ALA A 59 20.66 11.68 -0.01
C ALA A 59 21.74 10.64 0.36
N ARG A 60 21.86 9.55 -0.42
CA ARG A 60 22.88 8.53 -0.21
C ARG A 60 24.29 9.07 -0.46
N LEU A 61 24.49 9.87 -1.51
CA LEU A 61 25.76 10.55 -1.78
C LEU A 61 26.15 11.49 -0.64
N ALA A 62 25.19 12.23 -0.06
CA ALA A 62 25.44 13.07 1.09
C ALA A 62 25.99 12.27 2.29
N GLN A 63 25.37 11.13 2.59
CA GLN A 63 25.82 10.23 3.66
C GLN A 63 27.22 9.67 3.41
N ILE A 64 27.52 9.26 2.17
CA ILE A 64 28.84 8.78 1.78
C ILE A 64 29.89 9.89 1.97
N ASP A 65 29.61 11.08 1.47
CA ASP A 65 30.55 12.21 1.58
C ASP A 65 30.75 12.65 3.04
N THR A 66 29.70 12.61 3.89
CA THR A 66 29.87 12.79 5.34
C THR A 66 30.80 11.72 5.93
N HIS A 67 30.60 10.45 5.57
CA HIS A 67 31.44 9.35 6.06
C HIS A 67 32.91 9.49 5.63
N LEU A 68 33.15 10.02 4.43
CA LEU A 68 34.49 10.25 3.88
C LEU A 68 35.12 11.58 4.36
N GLY A 69 34.44 12.36 5.20
CA GLY A 69 34.93 13.65 5.72
C GLY A 69 34.81 14.82 4.74
N ASN A 70 34.02 14.69 3.68
CA ASN A 70 33.80 15.69 2.64
C ASN A 70 32.55 16.53 2.93
N GLU A 71 32.56 17.33 4.00
CA GLU A 71 31.36 18.08 4.44
C GLU A 71 30.78 19.02 3.37
N ALA A 72 31.64 19.65 2.55
CA ALA A 72 31.19 20.53 1.48
C ALA A 72 30.41 19.78 0.38
N GLN A 73 30.85 18.57 0.02
CA GLN A 73 30.14 17.72 -0.94
C GLN A 73 28.87 17.15 -0.32
N ALA A 74 28.90 16.77 0.95
CA ALA A 74 27.70 16.33 1.66
C ALA A 74 26.60 17.40 1.64
N LYS A 75 26.95 18.66 1.92
CA LYS A 75 26.03 19.79 1.84
C LYS A 75 25.51 20.02 0.42
N HIS A 76 26.38 19.95 -0.58
CA HIS A 76 25.97 20.05 -2.00
C HIS A 76 24.92 18.99 -2.35
N TRP A 77 25.11 17.74 -1.91
CA TRP A 77 24.16 16.67 -2.17
C TRP A 77 22.84 16.83 -1.41
N GLN A 78 22.86 17.38 -0.19
CA GLN A 78 21.63 17.74 0.53
C GLN A 78 20.86 18.86 -0.17
N GLU A 79 21.56 19.85 -0.74
CA GLU A 79 20.92 20.90 -1.54
C GLU A 79 20.34 20.34 -2.84
N ARG A 80 21.03 19.39 -3.47
CA ARG A 80 20.58 18.67 -4.66
C ARG A 80 19.38 17.77 -4.41
N GLU A 81 19.38 17.04 -3.30
CA GLU A 81 18.23 16.27 -2.82
C GLU A 81 17.00 17.18 -2.73
N ARG A 82 17.14 18.34 -2.06
CA ARG A 82 16.07 19.34 -1.99
C ARG A 82 15.68 19.86 -3.37
N ALA A 83 16.63 20.15 -4.25
CA ALA A 83 16.37 20.64 -5.59
C ALA A 83 15.63 19.62 -6.45
N TYR A 84 15.92 18.33 -6.33
CA TYR A 84 15.18 17.27 -7.01
C TYR A 84 13.74 17.16 -6.51
N MET A 85 13.54 17.36 -5.21
CA MET A 85 12.21 17.39 -4.60
C MET A 85 11.45 18.69 -4.95
N GLN A 86 12.15 19.82 -5.14
CA GLN A 86 11.56 21.14 -5.44
C GLN A 86 11.34 21.39 -6.94
N GLY A 87 12.21 20.87 -7.81
CA GLY A 87 12.07 20.96 -9.28
C GLY A 87 10.86 20.19 -9.80
N ASN A 88 10.29 19.31 -8.96
CA ASN A 88 9.01 18.69 -9.19
C ASN A 88 7.85 19.68 -8.97
N ALA A 89 7.93 20.65 -8.04
CA ALA A 89 6.80 21.50 -7.65
C ALA A 89 6.20 22.38 -8.78
N ALA A 90 6.87 22.48 -9.93
CA ALA A 90 6.35 23.20 -11.10
C ALA A 90 5.64 22.30 -12.13
N ASP A 91 5.70 20.96 -12.00
CA ASP A 91 5.09 20.00 -12.95
C ASP A 91 4.53 18.71 -12.30
N ILE A 92 4.59 18.54 -10.98
CA ILE A 92 3.60 17.70 -10.26
C ILE A 92 2.31 18.50 -10.18
N GLY A 93 1.21 17.92 -10.67
CA GLY A 93 -0.13 18.39 -10.38
C GLY A 93 -0.29 18.62 -8.88
N GLU A 94 -1.23 19.50 -8.51
CA GLU A 94 -1.63 19.86 -7.14
C GLU A 94 -1.24 18.80 -6.10
N ASP A 95 -0.55 19.18 -5.01
CA ASP A 95 -0.11 18.29 -3.93
C ASP A 95 -1.14 17.17 -3.67
N ILE A 96 -0.86 15.96 -4.19
CA ILE A 96 -1.81 14.84 -4.14
C ILE A 96 -2.13 14.55 -2.69
N ARG A 97 -3.40 14.73 -2.32
CA ARG A 97 -3.85 14.48 -0.97
C ARG A 97 -4.23 13.02 -0.80
N ILE A 98 -3.71 12.38 0.24
CA ILE A 98 -3.90 10.95 0.49
C ILE A 98 -4.69 10.75 1.79
N SER A 99 -5.82 10.03 1.69
CA SER A 99 -6.61 9.61 2.85
C SER A 99 -6.33 8.15 3.20
N ALA A 100 -5.83 7.89 4.40
CA ALA A 100 -5.84 6.56 4.99
C ALA A 100 -7.22 6.26 5.57
N CYS A 101 -7.79 5.11 5.23
CA CYS A 101 -9.09 4.66 5.68
C CYS A 101 -8.99 3.26 6.31
N TYR A 102 -9.74 3.06 7.39
CA TYR A 102 -9.80 1.81 8.13
C TYR A 102 -11.24 1.45 8.46
N ILE A 103 -11.52 0.14 8.51
CA ILE A 103 -12.59 -0.42 9.33
C ILE A 103 -11.94 -1.21 10.45
N VAL A 104 -12.50 -1.17 11.66
CA VAL A 104 -11.90 -1.85 12.80
C VAL A 104 -12.95 -2.30 13.81
N ARG A 105 -12.63 -3.37 14.54
CA ARG A 105 -13.34 -3.82 15.73
C ARG A 105 -12.42 -4.61 16.64
N ASP A 106 -12.33 -4.19 17.90
CA ASP A 106 -11.63 -4.90 18.96
C ASP A 106 -10.16 -5.21 18.60
N ASP A 107 -9.45 -4.24 18.01
CA ASP A 107 -8.08 -4.43 17.51
C ASP A 107 -7.16 -3.20 17.70
N ALA A 108 -7.07 -2.70 18.93
CA ALA A 108 -6.28 -1.51 19.24
C ALA A 108 -4.78 -1.66 18.93
N VAL A 109 -4.22 -2.86 19.10
CA VAL A 109 -2.78 -3.13 18.98
C VAL A 109 -2.35 -3.11 17.52
N HIS A 110 -3.03 -3.89 16.66
CA HIS A 110 -2.66 -3.93 15.25
C HIS A 110 -2.98 -2.61 14.57
N LEU A 111 -4.12 -1.98 14.88
CA LEU A 111 -4.49 -0.69 14.31
C LEU A 111 -3.38 0.36 14.51
N LYS A 112 -2.80 0.43 15.72
CA LYS A 112 -1.71 1.36 16.01
C LYS A 112 -0.49 1.08 15.14
N LYS A 113 -0.06 -0.18 15.03
CA LYS A 113 1.07 -0.60 14.19
C LYS A 113 0.82 -0.28 12.71
N SER A 114 -0.40 -0.52 12.24
CA SER A 114 -0.83 -0.22 10.89
C SER A 114 -0.72 1.28 10.58
N ILE A 115 -1.30 2.12 11.43
CA ILE A 115 -1.26 3.58 11.25
C ILE A 115 0.18 4.09 11.29
N GLU A 116 1.01 3.59 12.22
CA GLU A 116 2.43 3.95 12.31
C GLU A 116 3.20 3.63 11.03
N SER A 117 2.79 2.62 10.26
CA SER A 117 3.45 2.26 8.98
C SER A 117 3.19 3.26 7.84
N LEU A 118 2.08 4.02 7.87
CA LEU A 118 1.70 4.93 6.79
C LEU A 118 1.57 6.41 7.17
N ARG A 119 1.61 6.73 8.48
CA ARG A 119 1.29 8.08 8.99
C ARG A 119 2.10 9.22 8.39
N ASP A 120 3.35 8.97 8.03
CA ASP A 120 4.26 9.99 7.49
C ASP A 120 4.02 10.25 5.99
N ALA A 121 3.18 9.42 5.36
CA ALA A 121 2.90 9.46 3.93
C ALA A 121 1.45 9.82 3.61
N VAL A 122 0.58 10.07 4.60
CA VAL A 122 -0.84 10.40 4.40
C VAL A 122 -1.21 11.74 5.03
N ASP A 123 -2.25 12.39 4.50
CA ASP A 123 -2.69 13.74 4.89
C ASP A 123 -3.97 13.72 5.73
N GLU A 124 -4.69 12.61 5.68
CA GLU A 124 -5.96 12.40 6.38
C GLU A 124 -6.03 10.96 6.87
N LEU A 125 -6.55 10.77 8.08
CA LEU A 125 -6.69 9.47 8.70
C LEU A 125 -8.12 9.29 9.21
N ILE A 126 -8.85 8.35 8.62
CA ILE A 126 -10.24 8.05 8.90
C ILE A 126 -10.33 6.61 9.40
N VAL A 127 -10.99 6.44 10.54
CA VAL A 127 -11.25 5.12 11.12
C VAL A 127 -12.74 4.98 11.32
N VAL A 128 -13.33 3.92 10.76
CA VAL A 128 -14.71 3.51 11.05
C VAL A 128 -14.68 2.34 12.03
N ASP A 129 -15.13 2.60 13.24
CA ASP A 129 -15.33 1.60 14.27
C ASP A 129 -16.69 0.91 14.11
N THR A 130 -16.71 -0.42 14.15
CA THR A 130 -17.93 -1.22 13.96
C THR A 130 -18.50 -1.79 15.27
N GLY A 131 -18.16 -1.18 16.41
CA GLY A 131 -18.65 -1.52 17.73
C GLY A 131 -17.61 -2.18 18.63
N SER A 132 -16.40 -1.62 18.68
CA SER A 132 -15.33 -2.02 19.60
C SER A 132 -15.77 -1.87 21.07
N ARG A 133 -15.26 -2.77 21.90
CA ARG A 133 -15.42 -2.82 23.36
C ARG A 133 -14.09 -2.69 24.09
N ASP A 134 -12.98 -2.85 23.38
CA ASP A 134 -11.64 -2.55 23.86
C ASP A 134 -11.27 -1.06 23.66
N ASP A 135 -9.98 -0.72 23.78
CA ASP A 135 -9.48 0.65 23.62
C ASP A 135 -9.22 1.05 22.15
N THR A 136 -9.78 0.35 21.16
CA THR A 136 -9.55 0.63 19.73
C THR A 136 -9.83 2.09 19.37
N VAL A 137 -10.96 2.62 19.83
CA VAL A 137 -11.35 4.02 19.56
C VAL A 137 -10.39 5.01 20.22
N GLY A 138 -9.91 4.70 21.42
CA GLY A 138 -8.91 5.50 22.13
C GLY A 138 -7.57 5.52 21.40
N ALA A 139 -7.09 4.34 20.99
CA ALA A 139 -5.86 4.17 20.22
C ALA A 139 -5.90 4.92 18.88
N ALA A 140 -7.00 4.80 18.13
CA ALA A 140 -7.20 5.51 16.87
C ALA A 140 -7.10 7.04 17.04
N LYS A 141 -7.80 7.60 18.04
CA LYS A 141 -7.77 9.03 18.35
C LYS A 141 -6.37 9.50 18.78
N ALA A 142 -5.66 8.69 19.56
CA ALA A 142 -4.28 9.00 19.97
C ALA A 142 -3.31 9.03 18.77
N CYS A 143 -3.60 8.29 17.71
CA CYS A 143 -2.88 8.35 16.44
C CYS A 143 -3.28 9.53 15.53
N GLY A 144 -4.25 10.35 15.95
CA GLY A 144 -4.73 11.51 15.18
C GLY A 144 -5.84 11.19 14.18
N ALA A 145 -6.47 10.01 14.27
CA ALA A 145 -7.56 9.63 13.40
C ALA A 145 -8.86 10.40 13.72
N ILE A 146 -9.62 10.72 12.68
CA ILE A 146 -11.04 11.04 12.80
C ILE A 146 -11.80 9.71 12.87
N VAL A 147 -12.46 9.47 14.00
CA VAL A 147 -13.17 8.19 14.25
C VAL A 147 -14.68 8.39 14.06
N HIS A 148 -15.26 7.53 13.25
CA HIS A 148 -16.70 7.40 13.03
C HIS A 148 -17.17 6.04 13.54
N GLU A 149 -18.41 5.96 14.01
CA GLU A 149 -19.02 4.71 14.49
C GLU A 149 -20.15 4.29 13.55
N VAL A 150 -20.16 3.01 13.17
CA VAL A 150 -21.21 2.38 12.37
C VAL A 150 -21.66 1.11 13.05
N ILE A 151 -22.97 0.85 13.05
CA ILE A 151 -23.50 -0.40 13.59
C ILE A 151 -23.14 -1.54 12.64
N TRP A 152 -22.45 -2.57 13.13
CA TRP A 152 -22.20 -3.78 12.38
C TRP A 152 -23.51 -4.42 11.91
N ALA A 153 -23.66 -4.59 10.60
CA ALA A 153 -24.88 -5.08 9.96
C ALA A 153 -24.64 -6.32 9.08
N ASP A 154 -23.59 -7.11 9.40
CA ASP A 154 -23.20 -8.30 8.63
C ASP A 154 -22.87 -7.97 7.16
N ASP A 155 -22.19 -6.84 6.97
CA ASP A 155 -21.80 -6.29 5.69
C ASP A 155 -20.47 -5.53 5.88
N PHE A 156 -19.40 -6.00 5.24
CA PHE A 156 -18.07 -5.38 5.24
C PHE A 156 -17.98 -4.19 4.29
N ALA A 157 -18.73 -4.18 3.18
CA ALA A 157 -18.77 -3.04 2.27
C ALA A 157 -19.42 -1.82 2.93
N ALA A 158 -20.44 -2.00 3.77
CA ALA A 158 -21.13 -0.91 4.46
C ALA A 158 -20.17 0.01 5.28
N PRO A 159 -19.35 -0.48 6.23
CA PRO A 159 -18.41 0.37 6.96
C PRO A 159 -17.27 0.87 6.07
N ARG A 160 -16.83 0.12 5.04
CA ARG A 160 -15.84 0.63 4.08
C ARG A 160 -16.39 1.83 3.31
N ASN A 161 -17.61 1.74 2.81
CA ASN A 161 -18.29 2.82 2.10
C ASN A 161 -18.58 4.02 3.01
N ALA A 162 -18.87 3.79 4.29
CA ALA A 162 -18.96 4.87 5.27
C ALA A 162 -17.63 5.61 5.41
N ALA A 163 -16.50 4.91 5.50
CA ALA A 163 -15.17 5.53 5.54
C ALA A 163 -14.90 6.34 4.26
N LEU A 164 -15.22 5.79 3.09
CA LEU A 164 -15.07 6.48 1.80
C LEU A 164 -15.90 7.77 1.71
N SER A 165 -17.08 7.81 2.34
CA SER A 165 -17.93 9.00 2.33
C SER A 165 -17.33 10.18 3.12
N HIS A 166 -16.42 9.88 4.05
CA HIS A 166 -15.70 10.89 4.85
C HIS A 166 -14.36 11.28 4.22
N ALA A 167 -13.81 10.47 3.31
CA ALA A 167 -12.51 10.70 2.72
C ALA A 167 -12.52 11.85 1.71
N THR A 168 -11.55 12.75 1.85
CA THR A 168 -11.44 13.96 1.03
C THR A 168 -10.18 14.01 0.16
N GLY A 169 -9.26 13.06 0.32
CA GLY A 169 -8.06 12.92 -0.51
C GLY A 169 -8.37 12.52 -1.95
N ASP A 170 -7.43 12.81 -2.85
CA ASP A 170 -7.46 12.40 -4.25
C ASP A 170 -7.19 10.90 -4.39
N TRP A 171 -6.41 10.35 -3.46
CA TRP A 171 -6.10 8.94 -3.36
C TRP A 171 -6.48 8.39 -1.99
N ILE A 172 -6.92 7.13 -1.98
CA ILE A 172 -7.30 6.39 -0.79
C ILE A 172 -6.30 5.26 -0.56
N VAL A 173 -5.81 5.14 0.66
CA VAL A 173 -5.11 3.95 1.18
C VAL A 173 -6.07 3.28 2.15
N PHE A 174 -6.69 2.17 1.75
CA PHE A 174 -7.66 1.45 2.55
C PHE A 174 -7.09 0.07 2.92
N ILE A 175 -6.44 -0.03 4.07
CA ILE A 175 -5.87 -1.28 4.60
C ILE A 175 -6.62 -1.75 5.83
N ASP A 176 -6.53 -3.04 6.13
CA ASP A 176 -7.14 -3.62 7.33
C ASP A 176 -6.26 -3.34 8.57
N ALA A 177 -6.85 -3.40 9.77
CA ALA A 177 -6.14 -3.04 11.00
C ALA A 177 -4.93 -3.95 11.29
N ASP A 178 -4.97 -5.19 10.82
CA ASP A 178 -3.93 -6.22 10.90
C ASP A 178 -2.99 -6.24 9.67
N GLU A 179 -3.06 -5.21 8.84
CA GLU A 179 -2.14 -4.98 7.71
C GLU A 179 -1.23 -3.78 7.98
N TYR A 180 0.03 -3.83 7.54
CA TYR A 180 0.96 -2.71 7.64
C TYR A 180 1.99 -2.73 6.51
N PHE A 181 2.50 -1.56 6.11
CA PHE A 181 3.59 -1.50 5.13
C PHE A 181 4.91 -1.94 5.76
N SER A 182 5.68 -2.74 5.02
CA SER A 182 6.97 -3.26 5.50
C SER A 182 7.96 -2.13 5.78
N ASP A 183 8.86 -2.30 6.76
CA ASP A 183 9.84 -1.27 7.10
C ASP A 183 10.78 -0.94 5.94
N GLU A 184 11.04 -1.90 5.06
CA GLU A 184 11.88 -1.76 3.87
C GLU A 184 11.25 -0.85 2.81
N THR A 185 9.92 -0.85 2.70
CA THR A 185 9.21 -0.22 1.57
C THR A 185 8.23 0.88 1.96
N LYS A 186 7.85 1.02 3.24
CA LYS A 186 6.85 2.00 3.69
C LYS A 186 7.17 3.44 3.30
N GLY A 187 8.47 3.81 3.27
CA GLY A 187 8.94 5.13 2.83
C GLY A 187 8.68 5.44 1.35
N ASN A 188 8.16 4.48 0.58
CA ASN A 188 7.86 4.61 -0.84
C ASN A 188 6.37 4.84 -1.12
N LEU A 189 5.49 4.80 -0.12
CA LEU A 189 4.04 4.85 -0.30
C LEU A 189 3.61 6.06 -1.17
N ARG A 190 4.03 7.27 -0.78
CA ARG A 190 3.71 8.50 -1.52
C ARG A 190 4.33 8.51 -2.93
N THR A 191 5.51 7.92 -3.10
CA THR A 191 6.16 7.78 -4.41
C THR A 191 5.38 6.83 -5.32
N ALA A 192 4.87 5.71 -4.79
CA ALA A 192 4.08 4.76 -5.54
C ALA A 192 2.77 5.42 -6.03
N ILE A 193 2.09 6.17 -5.17
CA ILE A 193 0.85 6.89 -5.51
C ILE A 193 1.09 7.99 -6.55
N THR A 194 2.09 8.84 -6.35
CA THR A 194 2.41 9.92 -7.31
C THR A 194 2.81 9.39 -8.68
N THR A 195 3.54 8.28 -8.74
CA THR A 195 3.88 7.61 -10.01
C THR A 195 2.62 7.05 -10.67
N ALA A 196 1.76 6.38 -9.91
CA ALA A 196 0.49 5.84 -10.40
C ALA A 196 -0.42 6.91 -10.97
N ASP A 197 -0.50 8.08 -10.31
CA ASP A 197 -1.30 9.21 -10.76
C ASP A 197 -0.81 9.76 -12.11
N ALA A 198 0.51 9.93 -12.26
CA ALA A 198 1.14 10.39 -13.50
C ALA A 198 0.92 9.42 -14.67
N GLU A 199 0.85 8.11 -14.40
CA GLU A 199 0.59 7.06 -15.39
C GLU A 199 -0.91 6.87 -15.71
N GLY A 200 -1.80 7.57 -15.02
CA GLY A 200 -3.25 7.39 -15.15
C GLY A 200 -3.74 6.04 -14.64
N THR A 201 -3.02 5.44 -13.67
CA THR A 201 -3.45 4.23 -12.97
C THR A 201 -4.54 4.59 -11.96
N GLU A 202 -5.58 3.76 -11.84
CA GLU A 202 -6.71 4.02 -10.94
C GLU A 202 -6.64 3.20 -9.65
N VAL A 203 -6.07 1.98 -9.70
CA VAL A 203 -5.90 1.09 -8.55
C VAL A 203 -4.52 0.43 -8.57
N LEU A 204 -3.87 0.37 -7.41
CA LEU A 204 -2.63 -0.36 -7.20
C LEU A 204 -2.91 -1.70 -6.54
N LEU A 205 -2.49 -2.77 -7.22
CA LEU A 205 -2.41 -4.12 -6.66
C LEU A 205 -1.06 -4.26 -5.98
N ILE A 206 -1.06 -4.30 -4.65
CA ILE A 206 0.16 -4.28 -3.84
C ILE A 206 0.52 -5.71 -3.44
N PRO A 207 1.79 -6.11 -3.57
CA PRO A 207 2.32 -7.33 -2.95
C PRO A 207 1.86 -7.43 -1.49
N TRP A 208 1.22 -8.54 -1.18
CA TRP A 208 0.58 -8.81 0.10
C TRP A 208 1.13 -10.11 0.66
N HIS A 209 1.88 -9.99 1.74
CA HIS A 209 2.52 -11.12 2.42
C HIS A 209 1.75 -11.43 3.70
N ASN A 210 1.04 -12.54 3.69
CA ASN A 210 0.46 -13.09 4.90
C ASN A 210 1.54 -13.83 5.68
N ILE A 211 1.74 -13.46 6.94
CA ILE A 211 2.75 -14.06 7.80
C ILE A 211 2.14 -14.62 9.08
N ASP A 212 2.74 -15.69 9.59
CA ASP A 212 2.51 -16.08 10.97
C ASP A 212 3.12 -15.01 11.89
N GLU A 213 2.30 -14.40 12.74
CA GLU A 213 2.72 -13.30 13.60
C GLU A 213 3.84 -13.70 14.59
N VAL A 214 3.90 -14.98 14.98
CA VAL A 214 4.85 -15.48 15.97
C VAL A 214 6.18 -15.88 15.33
N THR A 215 6.13 -16.62 14.21
CA THR A 215 7.34 -17.15 13.56
C THR A 215 7.88 -16.21 12.48
N GLY A 216 7.04 -15.32 11.93
CA GLY A 216 7.35 -14.50 10.76
C GLY A 216 7.39 -15.29 9.44
N GLU A 217 6.97 -16.56 9.44
CA GLU A 217 6.92 -17.38 8.24
C GLU A 217 5.85 -16.86 7.29
N VAL A 218 6.19 -16.75 6.00
CA VAL A 218 5.24 -16.39 4.95
C VAL A 218 4.32 -17.57 4.70
N LEU A 219 3.03 -17.38 4.99
CA LEU A 219 1.98 -18.37 4.80
C LEU A 219 1.38 -18.29 3.40
N LEU A 220 1.23 -17.09 2.86
CA LEU A 220 0.63 -16.84 1.56
C LEU A 220 1.15 -15.54 0.96
N ASP A 221 1.51 -15.59 -0.32
CA ASP A 221 1.83 -14.42 -1.14
C ASP A 221 0.70 -14.17 -2.14
N SER A 222 0.21 -12.94 -2.18
CA SER A 222 -0.81 -12.50 -3.13
C SER A 222 -0.64 -11.01 -3.47
N TYR A 223 -1.65 -10.44 -4.11
CA TYR A 223 -1.76 -9.01 -4.35
C TYR A 223 -3.12 -8.51 -3.86
N ALA A 224 -3.14 -7.34 -3.23
CA ALA A 224 -4.36 -6.75 -2.68
C ALA A 224 -4.62 -5.33 -3.25
N PRO A 225 -5.86 -5.00 -3.66
CA PRO A 225 -6.25 -3.68 -4.19
C PRO A 225 -6.50 -2.66 -3.06
N ARG A 226 -5.46 -2.32 -2.30
CA ARG A 226 -5.57 -1.48 -1.10
C ARG A 226 -5.39 0.02 -1.34
N ILE A 227 -4.91 0.41 -2.52
CA ILE A 227 -4.68 1.82 -2.86
C ILE A 227 -5.36 2.15 -4.17
N PHE A 228 -6.13 3.23 -4.20
CA PHE A 228 -6.88 3.63 -5.39
C PHE A 228 -7.19 5.12 -5.42
N ARG A 229 -7.38 5.63 -6.63
CA ARG A 229 -7.84 6.99 -6.86
C ARG A 229 -9.28 7.14 -6.40
N ARG A 230 -9.58 8.22 -5.68
CA ARG A 230 -10.95 8.57 -5.32
C ARG A 230 -11.70 9.04 -6.57
N ARG A 231 -12.88 8.50 -6.81
CA ARG A 231 -13.79 8.91 -7.89
C ARG A 231 -15.21 9.03 -7.35
N THR A 232 -15.98 9.96 -7.88
CA THR A 232 -17.42 10.06 -7.55
C THR A 232 -18.12 8.77 -7.95
N GLY A 233 -18.85 8.18 -7.00
CA GLY A 233 -19.64 6.97 -7.22
C GLY A 233 -18.82 5.67 -7.31
N ARG A 234 -17.52 5.70 -6.99
CA ARG A 234 -16.72 4.48 -6.74
C ARG A 234 -16.99 3.97 -5.33
N CYS A 235 -17.32 2.69 -5.19
CA CYS A 235 -17.68 2.08 -3.89
C CYS A 235 -17.33 0.59 -3.84
N TYR A 236 -17.35 0.03 -2.63
CA TYR A 236 -17.27 -1.40 -2.39
C TYR A 236 -18.64 -2.07 -2.56
N VAL A 237 -18.67 -3.23 -3.21
CA VAL A 237 -19.88 -4.03 -3.47
C VAL A 237 -19.63 -5.49 -3.07
N GLY A 238 -20.59 -6.07 -2.36
CA GLY A 238 -20.53 -7.42 -1.76
C GLY A 238 -20.47 -7.33 -0.24
N ARG A 239 -21.21 -8.17 0.49
CA ARG A 239 -21.23 -8.09 1.96
C ARG A 239 -19.97 -8.65 2.60
N ILE A 240 -19.27 -9.52 1.88
CA ILE A 240 -17.97 -10.08 2.23
C ILE A 240 -17.24 -10.41 0.94
N HIS A 241 -15.91 -10.36 0.95
CA HIS A 241 -15.09 -10.40 -0.27
C HIS A 241 -15.48 -9.26 -1.22
N GLU A 242 -15.68 -8.09 -0.62
CA GLU A 242 -16.13 -6.88 -1.29
C GLU A 242 -15.15 -6.42 -2.37
N GLU A 243 -15.71 -6.00 -3.50
CA GLU A 243 -14.96 -5.51 -4.66
C GLU A 243 -15.17 -4.02 -4.85
N LEU A 244 -14.10 -3.31 -5.21
CA LEU A 244 -14.18 -1.90 -5.61
C LEU A 244 -14.74 -1.79 -7.03
N ARG A 245 -15.82 -1.03 -7.20
CA ARG A 245 -16.49 -0.82 -8.48
C ARG A 245 -16.73 0.65 -8.77
N ASP A 246 -16.69 1.01 -10.04
CA ASP A 246 -17.10 2.33 -10.53
C ASP A 246 -18.62 2.43 -10.66
N THR A 247 -19.12 3.63 -10.95
CA THR A 247 -20.57 3.94 -10.98
C THR A 247 -21.36 3.11 -12.00
N ASP A 248 -20.70 2.66 -13.07
CA ASP A 248 -21.27 1.77 -14.09
C ASP A 248 -21.19 0.28 -13.72
N GLY A 249 -20.68 -0.04 -12.53
CA GLY A 249 -20.50 -1.40 -12.02
C GLY A 249 -19.21 -2.08 -12.49
N THR A 250 -18.37 -1.41 -13.29
CA THR A 250 -17.11 -1.98 -13.79
C THR A 250 -16.01 -1.99 -12.73
N VAL A 251 -15.06 -2.91 -12.89
CA VAL A 251 -13.85 -2.95 -12.07
C VAL A 251 -12.85 -1.92 -12.61
N PRO A 252 -12.35 -0.99 -11.78
CA PRO A 252 -11.42 0.03 -12.22
C PRO A 252 -10.09 -0.56 -12.68
N LYS A 253 -9.36 0.16 -13.53
CA LYS A 253 -8.07 -0.28 -14.08
C LYS A 253 -7.04 -0.45 -12.95
N THR A 254 -6.52 -1.67 -12.85
CA THR A 254 -5.50 -2.07 -11.86
C THR A 254 -4.11 -2.19 -12.47
N ASN A 255 -3.08 -1.74 -11.76
CA ASN A 255 -1.69 -2.04 -12.07
C ASN A 255 -1.00 -2.71 -10.87
N ALA A 256 -0.21 -3.75 -11.12
CA ALA A 256 0.60 -4.41 -10.11
C ALA A 256 1.81 -3.55 -9.71
N VAL A 257 2.03 -3.45 -8.41
CA VAL A 257 3.20 -2.78 -7.83
C VAL A 257 4.34 -3.78 -7.69
N ALA A 258 5.56 -3.37 -8.03
CA ALA A 258 6.74 -4.21 -7.81
C ALA A 258 7.00 -4.36 -6.30
N PRO A 259 7.36 -5.57 -5.81
CA PRO A 259 7.71 -5.79 -4.39
C PRO A 259 8.87 -4.92 -3.88
N ALA A 260 9.78 -4.49 -4.76
CA ALA A 260 10.85 -3.57 -4.39
C ALA A 260 10.34 -2.13 -4.13
N LEU A 261 9.13 -1.80 -4.60
CA LEU A 261 8.55 -0.48 -4.46
C LEU A 261 7.65 -0.40 -3.23
N LEU A 262 6.68 -1.30 -3.07
CA LEU A 262 5.76 -1.25 -1.94
C LEU A 262 5.25 -2.64 -1.60
N THR A 263 5.26 -2.97 -0.32
CA THR A 263 4.86 -4.28 0.19
C THR A 263 4.01 -4.12 1.44
N LEU A 264 2.87 -4.81 1.45
CA LEU A 264 1.99 -4.92 2.60
C LEU A 264 2.20 -6.26 3.30
N VAL A 265 2.28 -6.23 4.62
CA VAL A 265 2.36 -7.40 5.48
C VAL A 265 1.05 -7.53 6.23
N HIS A 266 0.52 -8.74 6.30
CA HIS A 266 -0.70 -9.06 7.02
C HIS A 266 -0.40 -10.11 8.10
N THR A 267 -0.83 -9.83 9.33
CA THR A 267 -0.64 -10.72 10.49
C THR A 267 -1.92 -11.41 10.95
N GLY A 268 -3.04 -11.20 10.24
CA GLY A 268 -4.37 -11.64 10.67
C GLY A 268 -4.67 -13.13 10.54
N TYR A 269 -3.86 -13.89 9.80
CA TYR A 269 -4.02 -15.34 9.68
C TYR A 269 -2.90 -16.08 10.41
N SER A 270 -3.19 -16.51 11.65
CA SER A 270 -2.65 -17.81 12.05
C SER A 270 -3.35 -18.89 11.21
N ALA A 271 -2.68 -20.02 10.95
CA ALA A 271 -3.14 -21.11 10.07
C ALA A 271 -4.52 -21.75 10.41
N VAL A 272 -5.27 -21.19 11.36
CA VAL A 272 -6.61 -21.61 11.74
C VAL A 272 -7.51 -20.38 11.71
N LEU A 273 -8.33 -20.24 10.67
CA LEU A 273 -9.52 -19.40 10.74
C LEU A 273 -10.29 -19.86 11.99
N THR A 274 -10.50 -18.99 12.98
CA THR A 274 -11.29 -19.42 14.14
C THR A 274 -12.65 -19.87 13.63
N ARG A 275 -13.15 -20.98 14.17
CA ARG A 275 -14.44 -21.54 13.77
C ARG A 275 -15.56 -20.48 13.79
N GLU A 276 -15.52 -19.56 14.76
CA GLU A 276 -16.43 -18.42 14.87
C GLU A 276 -16.37 -17.46 13.66
N LYS A 277 -15.16 -17.13 13.17
CA LYS A 277 -14.99 -16.30 11.96
C LYS A 277 -15.55 -17.03 10.73
N GLY A 278 -15.27 -18.32 10.60
CA GLY A 278 -15.79 -19.14 9.50
C GLY A 278 -17.32 -19.22 9.49
N GLU A 279 -17.92 -19.49 10.66
CA GLU A 279 -19.38 -19.54 10.83
C GLU A 279 -20.05 -18.18 10.56
N ARG A 280 -19.42 -17.07 10.97
CA ARG A 280 -19.88 -15.71 10.62
C ARG A 280 -19.83 -15.50 9.10
N ASN A 281 -18.70 -15.78 8.46
CA ASN A 281 -18.51 -15.57 7.02
C ASN A 281 -19.52 -16.41 6.22
N LEU A 282 -19.70 -17.68 6.61
CA LEU A 282 -20.69 -18.57 5.99
C LEU A 282 -22.10 -18.00 6.07
N ARG A 283 -22.50 -17.50 7.25
CA ARG A 283 -23.82 -16.89 7.45
C ARG A 283 -24.03 -15.65 6.57
N ILE A 284 -23.00 -14.83 6.38
CA ILE A 284 -23.05 -13.65 5.50
C ILE A 284 -23.21 -14.08 4.05
N LEU A 285 -22.37 -15.01 3.58
CA LEU A 285 -22.39 -15.53 2.21
C LEU A 285 -23.74 -16.17 1.86
N LEU A 286 -24.30 -17.00 2.75
CA LEU A 286 -25.62 -17.61 2.54
C LEU A 286 -26.74 -16.56 2.48
N ALA A 287 -26.70 -15.54 3.35
CA ALA A 287 -27.68 -14.46 3.31
C ALA A 287 -27.55 -13.57 2.06
N GLU A 288 -26.36 -13.46 1.47
CA GLU A 288 -26.14 -12.79 0.19
C GLU A 288 -26.65 -13.64 -0.98
N LEU A 289 -26.40 -14.95 -0.96
CA LEU A 289 -26.87 -15.91 -1.98
C LEU A 289 -28.38 -15.85 -2.20
N ASP A 290 -29.15 -15.63 -1.13
CA ASP A 290 -30.61 -15.52 -1.20
C ASP A 290 -31.12 -14.27 -1.94
N THR A 291 -30.27 -13.25 -2.10
CA THR A 291 -30.69 -11.92 -2.57
C THR A 291 -29.91 -11.39 -3.77
N THR A 292 -28.73 -11.93 -4.06
CA THR A 292 -27.85 -11.47 -5.13
C THR A 292 -28.40 -11.82 -6.53
N ALA A 293 -28.13 -10.95 -7.50
CA ALA A 293 -28.38 -11.21 -8.91
C ALA A 293 -27.20 -11.92 -9.60
N GLU A 294 -26.05 -12.04 -8.93
CA GLU A 294 -24.79 -12.60 -9.44
C GLU A 294 -24.25 -13.69 -8.49
N PRO A 295 -24.97 -14.81 -8.28
CA PRO A 295 -24.59 -15.86 -7.32
C PRO A 295 -23.26 -16.54 -7.66
N GLU A 296 -22.82 -16.50 -8.91
CA GLU A 296 -21.53 -17.03 -9.35
C GLU A 296 -20.33 -16.35 -8.67
N ARG A 297 -20.48 -15.11 -8.20
CA ARG A 297 -19.40 -14.38 -7.51
C ARG A 297 -19.10 -14.92 -6.12
N ILE A 298 -20.04 -15.65 -5.52
CA ILE A 298 -19.94 -16.09 -4.12
C ILE A 298 -19.71 -17.60 -3.97
N TRP A 299 -19.88 -18.40 -5.03
CA TRP A 299 -19.71 -19.85 -4.95
C TRP A 299 -18.29 -20.25 -4.55
N GLY A 300 -17.26 -19.64 -5.14
CA GLY A 300 -15.86 -19.92 -4.75
C GLY A 300 -15.58 -19.62 -3.28
N TYR A 301 -16.14 -18.53 -2.75
CA TYR A 301 -16.00 -18.17 -1.33
C TYR A 301 -16.81 -19.09 -0.41
N LEU A 302 -17.97 -19.58 -0.85
CA LEU A 302 -18.71 -20.61 -0.13
C LEU A 302 -17.92 -21.92 -0.07
N ALA A 303 -17.33 -22.35 -1.19
CA ALA A 303 -16.49 -23.55 -1.24
C ALA A 303 -15.31 -23.45 -0.27
N GLU A 304 -14.56 -22.35 -0.32
CA GLU A 304 -13.44 -22.07 0.60
C GLU A 304 -13.90 -22.01 2.06
N THR A 305 -15.02 -21.37 2.35
CA THR A 305 -15.54 -21.24 3.72
C THR A 305 -16.00 -22.59 4.29
N TYR A 306 -16.68 -23.42 3.49
CA TYR A 306 -17.07 -24.77 3.91
C TYR A 306 -15.87 -25.68 4.13
N ASP A 307 -14.84 -25.61 3.26
CA ASP A 307 -13.60 -26.37 3.43
C ASP A 307 -12.89 -25.99 4.73
N ASN A 308 -12.75 -24.68 5.00
CA ASN A 308 -12.19 -24.16 6.24
C ASN A 308 -12.98 -24.57 7.50
N LEU A 309 -14.28 -24.88 7.36
CA LEU A 309 -15.13 -25.39 8.44
C LEU A 309 -15.16 -26.93 8.53
N GLY A 310 -14.49 -27.64 7.61
CA GLY A 310 -14.41 -29.09 7.55
C GLY A 310 -15.64 -29.77 6.93
N ASP A 311 -16.48 -29.03 6.19
CA ASP A 311 -17.64 -29.56 5.47
C ASP A 311 -17.30 -29.83 3.99
N ALA A 312 -16.58 -30.94 3.77
CA ALA A 312 -16.10 -31.31 2.44
C ALA A 312 -17.24 -31.52 1.41
N TYR A 313 -18.43 -31.92 1.86
CA TYR A 313 -19.56 -32.15 0.96
C TYR A 313 -20.04 -30.84 0.34
N HIS A 314 -20.33 -29.82 1.16
CA HIS A 314 -20.77 -28.53 0.63
C HIS A 314 -19.61 -27.79 -0.06
N ALA A 315 -18.37 -27.97 0.39
CA ALA A 315 -17.21 -27.42 -0.30
C ALA A 315 -17.13 -27.91 -1.76
N GLU A 316 -17.29 -29.22 -2.00
CA GLU A 316 -17.31 -29.79 -3.35
C GLU A 316 -18.54 -29.35 -4.16
N GLN A 317 -19.69 -29.12 -3.52
CA GLN A 317 -20.90 -28.67 -4.23
C GLN A 317 -20.78 -27.25 -4.81
N TYR A 318 -20.02 -26.38 -4.15
CA TYR A 318 -19.85 -24.98 -4.58
C TYR A 318 -18.57 -24.75 -5.41
N ALA A 319 -17.70 -25.76 -5.54
CA ALA A 319 -16.45 -25.72 -6.33
C ALA A 319 -16.69 -26.05 -7.82
#